data_AF-A0A1T2XFL6-F1
#
_entry.id   AF-A0A1T2XFL6-F1
#
_cell.length_a   1.000
_cell.length_b   1.000
_cell.length_c   1.000
_cell.angle_alpha   90.00
_cell.angle_beta   90.00
_cell.angle_gamma   90.00
#
_symmetry.space_group_name_H-M   'P 1'
#
loop_
_entity.id
_entity.type
_entity.pdbx_description
1 polymer ?
#
loop_
_entity_poly.entity_id
_entity_poly.type
_entity_poly.pdbx_seq_one_letter_code
_entity_poly.pdbx_strand_id
1 'polypeptide(L)'
;MKKKTRKMVVVGQTYVYVLNQSYQPEESIITLKISLEGQKNITLSFKFCTWEDAISGSPLYVGIDLNHRVTKAVEHFSLNHPSRIKEFIIYGNEHGWTGQNSMVFHDGLEVMHDMGYDISCLMPKNKRTTFIERY
;
A
#
# COMPACT_ATOMS: atom_id res chain seq x y z
N MET A 1 5.74 -3.31 -19.54
CA MET A 1 6.24 -2.01 -19.03
C MET A 1 7.49 -2.21 -18.18
N LYS A 2 8.53 -1.39 -18.36
CA LYS A 2 9.77 -1.45 -17.54
C LYS A 2 9.43 -1.03 -16.11
N LYS A 3 9.84 -1.82 -15.10
CA LYS A 3 9.60 -1.50 -13.69
C LYS A 3 10.34 -0.20 -13.34
N LYS A 4 9.61 0.83 -12.93
CA LYS A 4 10.20 2.12 -12.54
C LYS A 4 10.59 2.07 -11.06
N THR A 5 11.88 1.84 -10.80
CA THR A 5 12.45 2.03 -9.46
C THR A 5 12.45 3.52 -9.13
N ARG A 6 11.90 3.86 -7.97
CA ARG A 6 11.84 5.23 -7.43
C ARG A 6 12.72 5.33 -6.19
N LYS A 7 13.20 6.53 -5.88
CA LYS A 7 14.04 6.80 -4.70
C LYS A 7 13.37 7.86 -3.82
N MET A 8 13.62 7.80 -2.52
CA MET A 8 13.23 8.84 -1.57
C MET A 8 14.13 8.84 -0.34
N VAL A 9 14.15 9.96 0.38
CA VAL A 9 14.86 10.10 1.65
C VAL A 9 13.84 10.21 2.77
N VAL A 10 13.96 9.36 3.79
CA VAL A 10 13.12 9.36 4.99
C VAL A 10 14.04 9.33 6.20
N VAL A 11 13.97 10.36 7.05
CA VAL A 11 14.80 10.51 8.28
C VAL A 11 16.30 10.31 7.99
N GLY A 12 16.81 10.96 6.94
CA GLY A 12 18.22 10.91 6.55
C GLY A 12 18.68 9.62 5.86
N GLN A 13 17.81 8.62 5.72
CA GLN A 13 18.12 7.36 5.07
C GLN A 13 17.50 7.30 3.65
N THR A 14 18.28 6.84 2.68
CA THR A 14 17.82 6.68 1.28
C THR A 14 17.16 5.32 1.08
N TYR A 15 15.92 5.34 0.62
CA TYR A 15 15.13 4.17 0.26
C TYR A 15 14.91 4.11 -1.24
N VAL A 16 14.84 2.89 -1.76
CA VAL A 16 14.41 2.60 -3.12
C VAL A 16 13.17 1.71 -3.08
N TYR A 17 12.21 2.01 -3.94
CA TYR A 17 10.96 1.28 -3.97
C TYR A 17 10.44 1.03 -5.39
N VAL A 18 9.64 -0.03 -5.50
CA VAL A 18 9.00 -0.46 -6.74
C VAL A 18 7.54 -0.79 -6.44
N LEU A 19 6.65 -0.27 -7.29
CA LEU A 19 5.27 -0.72 -7.36
C LEU A 19 5.13 -1.68 -8.53
N ASN A 20 4.59 -2.87 -8.26
CA ASN A 20 4.19 -3.81 -9.29
C ASN A 20 2.68 -3.92 -9.25
N GLN A 21 2.06 -3.97 -10.42
CA GLN A 21 0.62 -4.12 -10.55
C GLN A 21 0.34 -5.31 -11.45
N SER A 22 -0.65 -6.10 -11.06
CA SER A 22 -1.20 -7.20 -11.85
C SER A 22 -2.70 -7.22 -11.69
N TYR A 23 -3.40 -7.55 -12.76
CA TYR A 23 -4.85 -7.60 -12.80
C TYR A 23 -5.32 -9.04 -12.84
N GLN A 24 -6.39 -9.31 -12.11
CA GLN A 24 -7.19 -10.52 -12.21
C GLN A 24 -8.64 -10.09 -12.53
N PRO A 25 -9.52 -11.00 -12.98
CA PRO A 25 -10.92 -10.65 -13.19
C PRO A 25 -11.50 -10.02 -11.92
N GLU A 26 -12.00 -8.78 -12.03
CA GLU A 26 -12.57 -7.95 -10.94
C GLU A 26 -11.63 -7.54 -9.80
N GLU A 27 -10.35 -7.92 -9.85
CA GLU A 27 -9.39 -7.66 -8.78
C GLU A 27 -8.11 -7.00 -9.28
N SER A 28 -7.65 -6.02 -8.52
CA SER A 28 -6.38 -5.36 -8.70
C SER A 28 -5.41 -5.79 -7.61
N ILE A 29 -4.25 -6.31 -8.00
CA ILE A 29 -3.19 -6.65 -7.06
C ILE A 29 -2.02 -5.70 -7.25
N ILE A 30 -1.72 -4.91 -6.23
CA ILE A 30 -0.53 -4.05 -6.19
C ILE A 30 0.44 -4.61 -5.15
N THR A 31 1.71 -4.72 -5.51
CA THR A 31 2.79 -5.03 -4.57
C THR A 31 3.74 -3.84 -4.47
N LEU A 32 3.86 -3.28 -3.27
CA LEU A 32 4.88 -2.31 -2.91
C LEU A 32 6.07 -3.07 -2.32
N LYS A 33 7.26 -2.88 -2.90
CA LYS A 33 8.52 -3.37 -2.34
C LYS A 33 9.44 -2.19 -2.07
N ILE A 34 9.92 -2.09 -0.83
CA ILE A 34 10.84 -1.05 -0.37
C ILE A 34 12.12 -1.71 0.13
N SER A 35 13.27 -1.11 -0.14
CA SER A 35 14.58 -1.54 0.35
C SER A 35 15.45 -0.32 0.62
N LEU A 36 16.47 -0.46 1.46
CA LEU A 36 17.52 0.54 1.56
C LEU A 36 18.32 0.61 0.27
N GLU A 37 18.81 1.80 -0.09
CA GLU A 37 19.70 1.94 -1.22
C GLU A 37 20.93 1.03 -1.04
N GLY A 38 21.25 0.24 -2.07
CA GLY A 38 22.32 -0.76 -2.02
C GLY A 38 21.91 -2.13 -1.48
N GLN A 39 20.75 -2.28 -0.83
CA GLN A 39 20.31 -3.53 -0.18
C GLN A 39 19.04 -4.14 -0.80
N LYS A 40 19.04 -4.34 -2.13
CA LYS A 40 17.83 -4.77 -2.88
C LYS A 40 17.26 -6.15 -2.49
N ASN A 41 18.04 -6.99 -1.80
CA ASN A 41 17.63 -8.33 -1.38
C ASN A 41 16.89 -8.34 -0.03
N ILE A 42 16.97 -7.23 0.71
CA ILE A 42 16.31 -7.07 2.02
C ILE A 42 15.17 -6.09 1.83
N THR A 43 13.93 -6.56 1.99
CA THR A 43 12.77 -5.78 1.59
C THR A 43 11.69 -5.74 2.64
N LEU A 44 11.07 -4.57 2.77
CA LEU A 44 9.73 -4.40 3.30
C LEU A 44 8.73 -4.49 2.14
N SER A 45 7.81 -5.46 2.20
CA SER A 45 6.84 -5.72 1.12
C SER A 45 5.40 -5.64 1.62
N PHE A 46 4.53 -5.02 0.84
CA PHE A 46 3.08 -4.97 1.09
C PHE A 46 2.33 -5.46 -0.15
N LYS A 47 1.29 -6.27 0.06
CA LYS A 47 0.39 -6.72 -1.01
C LYS A 47 -1.01 -6.15 -0.80
N PHE A 48 -1.50 -5.36 -1.74
CA PHE A 48 -2.84 -4.80 -1.74
C PHE A 48 -3.70 -5.56 -2.75
N CYS A 49 -4.92 -5.92 -2.35
CA CYS A 49 -5.92 -6.58 -3.19
C CYS A 49 -7.20 -5.76 -3.10
N THR A 50 -7.54 -5.05 -4.18
CA THR A 50 -8.73 -4.21 -4.28
C THR A 50 -9.62 -4.67 -5.41
N TRP A 51 -10.83 -4.12 -5.51
CA TRP A 51 -11.57 -4.21 -6.77
C TRP A 51 -10.78 -3.55 -7.92
N GLU A 52 -11.08 -3.99 -9.13
CA GLU A 52 -10.70 -3.35 -10.39
C GLU A 52 -11.99 -3.08 -11.18
N ASP A 53 -12.07 -1.93 -11.85
CA ASP A 53 -13.16 -1.60 -12.75
C ASP A 53 -12.61 -1.15 -14.11
N ALA A 54 -13.30 -1.50 -15.20
CA ALA A 54 -12.82 -1.22 -16.55
C ALA A 54 -12.77 0.28 -16.90
N ILE A 55 -13.50 1.13 -16.16
CA ILE A 55 -13.60 2.56 -16.38
C ILE A 55 -12.67 3.30 -15.41
N SER A 56 -12.78 3.05 -14.11
CA SER A 56 -11.99 3.76 -13.08
C SER A 56 -10.59 3.16 -12.84
N GLY A 57 -10.35 1.93 -13.30
CA GLY A 57 -9.11 1.21 -13.07
C GLY A 57 -8.89 0.84 -11.61
N SER A 58 -7.63 0.62 -11.25
CA SER A 58 -7.21 0.27 -9.89
C SER A 58 -7.25 1.47 -8.94
N PRO A 59 -8.06 1.44 -7.87
CA PRO A 59 -8.28 2.60 -7.01
C PRO A 59 -7.00 3.08 -6.33
N LEU A 60 -6.17 2.17 -5.82
CA LEU A 60 -4.93 2.55 -5.13
C LEU A 60 -3.80 2.95 -6.10
N TYR A 61 -3.94 2.64 -7.39
CA TYR A 61 -2.98 3.05 -8.41
C TYR A 61 -3.35 4.42 -8.98
N VAL A 62 -4.59 4.58 -9.44
CA VAL A 62 -5.11 5.80 -10.05
C VAL A 62 -5.30 6.89 -9.00
N GLY A 63 -5.79 6.51 -7.83
CA GLY A 63 -6.12 7.40 -6.74
C GLY A 63 -7.60 7.35 -6.38
N ILE A 64 -7.90 7.40 -5.09
CA ILE A 64 -9.25 7.34 -4.55
C ILE A 64 -9.34 8.17 -3.28
N ASP A 65 -10.46 8.82 -3.05
CA ASP A 65 -10.70 9.58 -1.82
C ASP A 65 -11.07 8.63 -0.69
N LEU A 66 -10.29 8.67 0.40
CA LEU A 66 -10.50 7.85 1.59
C LEU A 66 -10.73 8.73 2.81
N ASN A 67 -11.64 8.29 3.68
CA ASN A 67 -11.85 8.90 4.98
C ASN A 67 -10.76 8.44 5.95
N HIS A 68 -10.07 9.39 6.59
CA HIS A 68 -9.17 9.10 7.69
C HIS A 68 -9.93 9.21 9.02
N ARG A 69 -10.05 8.10 9.75
CA ARG A 69 -10.95 7.98 10.92
C ARG A 69 -10.53 8.84 12.11
N VAL A 70 -9.23 9.05 12.30
CA VAL A 70 -8.68 9.89 13.38
C VAL A 70 -8.81 11.38 13.08
N THR A 71 -8.30 11.84 11.93
CA THR A 71 -8.29 13.28 11.56
C THR A 71 -9.64 13.78 11.04
N LYS A 72 -10.56 12.86 10.68
CA LYS A 72 -11.83 13.15 10.00
C LYS A 72 -11.66 13.82 8.62
N ALA A 73 -10.45 13.81 8.08
CA ALA A 73 -10.17 14.35 6.75
C ALA A 73 -10.54 13.34 5.66
N VAL A 74 -10.98 13.86 4.52
CA VAL A 74 -11.03 13.12 3.26
C VAL A 74 -9.72 13.39 2.54
N GLU A 75 -8.99 12.33 2.20
CA GLU A 75 -7.70 12.45 1.54
C GLU A 75 -7.69 11.66 0.24
N HIS A 76 -7.21 12.30 -0.82
CA HIS A 76 -6.90 11.60 -2.05
C HIS A 76 -5.70 10.66 -1.82
N PHE A 77 -5.93 9.36 -1.96
CA PHE A 77 -4.96 8.31 -1.66
C PHE A 77 -4.55 7.58 -2.94
N SER A 78 -3.26 7.65 -3.29
CA SER A 78 -2.64 6.85 -4.34
C SER A 78 -1.26 6.39 -3.89
N LEU A 79 -0.93 5.13 -4.15
CA LEU A 79 0.40 4.58 -3.92
C LEU A 79 1.46 5.25 -4.80
N ASN A 80 1.06 5.95 -5.87
CA ASN A 80 1.99 6.72 -6.67
C ASN A 80 2.51 7.99 -5.96
N HIS A 81 1.82 8.47 -4.91
CA HIS A 81 2.25 9.62 -4.14
C HIS A 81 3.36 9.26 -3.13
N PRO A 82 4.52 9.94 -3.17
CA PRO A 82 5.63 9.67 -2.25
C PRO A 82 5.27 9.80 -0.77
N SER A 83 4.33 10.68 -0.40
CA SER A 83 3.87 10.80 0.99
C SER A 83 3.31 9.47 1.53
N ARG A 84 2.55 8.74 0.72
CA ARG A 84 1.96 7.44 1.12
C ARG A 84 3.03 6.39 1.29
N ILE A 85 4.03 6.36 0.42
CA ILE A 85 5.16 5.43 0.55
C ILE A 85 5.95 5.71 1.84
N LYS A 86 6.08 6.97 2.24
CA LYS A 86 6.68 7.35 3.53
C LYS A 86 5.88 6.81 4.72
N GLU A 87 4.56 6.87 4.69
CA GLU A 87 3.68 6.28 5.73
C GLU A 87 3.95 4.77 5.88
N PHE A 88 4.04 4.02 4.78
CA PHE A 88 4.37 2.58 4.82
C PHE A 88 5.77 2.28 5.37
N ILE A 89 6.76 3.14 5.11
CA ILE A 89 8.11 3.00 5.69
C ILE A 89 8.05 3.19 7.21
N ILE A 90 7.36 4.23 7.68
CA ILE A 90 7.19 4.52 9.11
C ILE A 90 6.50 3.34 9.79
N TYR A 91 5.39 2.85 9.23
CA TYR A 91 4.68 1.70 9.75
C TYR A 91 5.57 0.45 9.84
N GLY A 92 6.33 0.15 8.78
CA GLY A 92 7.27 -0.97 8.81
C GLY A 92 8.31 -0.83 9.92
N ASN A 93 8.87 0.36 10.11
CA ASN A 93 9.84 0.63 11.18
C ASN A 93 9.23 0.41 12.57
N GLU A 94 8.00 0.91 12.80
CA GLU A 94 7.26 0.71 14.05
C GLU A 94 6.97 -0.76 14.34
N HIS A 95 6.88 -1.60 13.30
CA HIS A 95 6.65 -3.04 13.40
C HIS A 95 7.94 -3.87 13.37
N GLY A 96 9.12 -3.24 13.48
CA GLY A 96 10.41 -3.92 13.64
C GLY A 96 11.16 -4.19 12.33
N TRP A 97 10.79 -3.55 11.23
CA TRP A 97 11.64 -3.51 10.04
C TRP A 97 12.79 -2.52 10.25
N THR A 98 14.03 -2.97 10.09
CA THR A 98 15.23 -2.14 10.31
C THR A 98 16.02 -1.88 9.03
N GLY A 99 15.54 -2.43 7.90
CA GLY A 99 16.30 -2.49 6.65
C GLY A 99 17.40 -3.56 6.65
N GLN A 100 17.67 -4.22 7.78
CA GLN A 100 18.59 -5.37 7.87
C GLN A 100 17.86 -6.71 7.87
N ASN A 101 16.53 -6.70 8.05
CA ASN A 101 15.63 -7.83 7.96
C ASN A 101 14.59 -7.61 6.84
N SER A 102 14.08 -8.70 6.27
CA SER A 102 12.94 -8.65 5.36
C SER A 102 11.63 -8.80 6.13
N MET A 103 10.59 -8.11 5.69
CA MET A 103 9.26 -8.17 6.27
C MET A 103 8.21 -8.13 5.18
N VAL A 104 7.14 -8.91 5.35
CA VAL A 104 6.06 -9.01 4.36
C VAL A 104 4.71 -8.86 5.05
N PHE A 105 3.94 -7.88 4.60
CA PHE A 105 2.53 -7.70 4.93
C PHE A 105 1.69 -8.25 3.77
N HIS A 106 1.01 -9.37 4.01
CA HIS A 106 0.21 -10.04 2.99
C HIS A 106 -1.13 -9.36 2.71
N ASP A 107 -1.61 -8.55 3.65
CA ASP A 107 -2.80 -7.71 3.50
C ASP A 107 -2.45 -6.24 3.77
N GLY A 108 -2.24 -5.49 2.68
CA GLY A 108 -1.96 -4.07 2.74
C GLY A 108 -3.21 -3.22 3.04
N LEU A 109 -4.44 -3.75 2.86
CA LEU A 109 -5.64 -3.02 3.26
C LEU A 109 -5.78 -3.04 4.79
N GLU A 110 -5.46 -4.15 5.44
CA GLU A 110 -5.39 -4.21 6.91
C GLU A 110 -4.38 -3.19 7.47
N VAL A 111 -3.21 -3.08 6.85
CA VAL A 111 -2.23 -2.03 7.21
C VAL A 111 -2.81 -0.62 7.04
N MET A 112 -3.52 -0.33 5.94
CA MET A 112 -4.16 0.97 5.74
C MET A 112 -5.26 1.23 6.79
N HIS A 113 -6.01 0.20 7.15
CA HIS A 113 -6.98 0.26 8.23
C HIS A 113 -6.31 0.64 9.55
N ASP A 114 -5.19 0.01 9.89
CA ASP A 114 -4.44 0.28 11.13
C ASP A 114 -3.81 1.68 11.13
N MET A 115 -3.41 2.20 9.96
CA MET A 115 -3.04 3.60 9.78
C MET A 115 -4.21 4.58 9.95
N GLY A 116 -5.45 4.08 9.99
CA GLY A 116 -6.64 4.88 10.28
C GLY A 116 -7.55 5.14 9.08
N TYR A 117 -7.26 4.61 7.89
CA TYR A 117 -8.11 4.79 6.72
C TYR A 117 -9.34 3.87 6.76
N ASP A 118 -10.48 4.37 6.28
CA ASP A 118 -11.63 3.54 5.94
C ASP A 118 -11.37 2.82 4.61
N ILE A 119 -11.28 1.49 4.67
CA ILE A 119 -10.97 0.62 3.53
C ILE A 119 -12.22 -0.07 2.95
N SER A 120 -13.39 0.14 3.53
CA SER A 120 -14.63 -0.55 3.14
C SER A 120 -14.94 -0.38 1.65
N CYS A 121 -14.64 0.81 1.11
CA CYS A 121 -14.83 1.14 -0.29
C CYS A 121 -13.81 0.46 -1.22
N LEU A 122 -12.69 -0.08 -0.72
CA LEU A 122 -11.62 -0.70 -1.52
C LEU A 122 -11.78 -2.21 -1.69
N MET A 123 -12.57 -2.85 -0.83
CA MET A 123 -12.67 -4.31 -0.81
C MET A 123 -13.32 -4.84 -2.10
N PRO A 124 -12.76 -5.91 -2.70
CA PRO A 124 -13.42 -6.66 -3.76
C PRO A 124 -14.82 -7.11 -3.34
N LYS A 125 -15.74 -7.22 -4.31
CA LYS A 125 -17.15 -7.56 -4.06
C LYS A 125 -17.32 -8.88 -3.29
N ASN A 126 -16.49 -9.87 -3.59
CA ASN A 126 -16.49 -11.19 -2.94
C ASN A 126 -15.99 -11.18 -1.48
N LYS A 127 -15.23 -10.17 -1.06
CA LYS A 127 -14.66 -10.04 0.30
C LYS A 127 -15.38 -9.03 1.19
N ARG A 128 -16.23 -8.18 0.61
CA ARG A 128 -16.97 -7.15 1.34
C ARG A 128 -17.92 -7.74 2.39
N THR A 129 -18.53 -8.89 2.11
CA THR A 129 -19.48 -9.56 3.03
C THR A 129 -18.80 -10.04 4.31
N THR A 130 -17.58 -10.58 4.23
CA THR A 130 -16.87 -11.16 5.40
C THR A 130 -16.30 -10.09 6.34
N PHE A 131 -16.02 -8.89 5.85
CA PHE A 131 -15.49 -7.81 6.69
C PHE A 131 -16.58 -7.15 7.54
N ILE A 132 -17.80 -7.04 7.01
CA ILE A 132 -18.96 -6.50 7.73
C ILE A 132 -19.35 -7.40 8.91
N GLU A 133 -19.04 -8.70 8.87
CA GLU A 133 -19.34 -9.65 9.96
C GLU A 133 -18.28 -9.71 11.06
N ARG A 134 -17.13 -9.05 10.90
CA ARG A 134 -16.03 -9.06 11.89
C ARG A 134 -16.08 -7.88 12.87
N TYR A 135 -17.03 -6.95 12.71
CA TYR A 135 -17.20 -5.75 13.52
C TYR A 135 -18.69 -5.40 13.67
#